data_AF-A0A2E9M1L1-F1
#
_entry.id   AF-A0A2E9M1L1-F1
#
_cell.length_a   1.000
_cell.length_b   1.000
_cell.length_c   1.000
_cell.angle_alpha   90.00
_cell.angle_beta   90.00
_cell.angle_gamma   90.00
#
_symmetry.space_group_name_H-M   'P 1'
#
loop_
_entity.id
_entity.type
_entity.pdbx_description
1 polymer ?
#
loop_
_entity_poly.entity_id
_entity_poly.type
_entity_poly.pdbx_seq_one_letter_code
_entity_poly.pdbx_strand_id
1 'polypeptide(L)' 'MKPPETIEEELAIISDAIEAGIDPFTPLNEPSRVGKLALGWFLILLMLSWASQILYHSV' A
#
# COMPACT_ATOMS: atom_id res chain seq x y z
N MET A 1 -9.75 0.36 8.68
CA MET A 1 -9.65 0.75 10.10
C MET A 1 -10.51 1.99 10.28
N LYS A 2 -11.45 1.98 11.23
CA LYS A 2 -12.23 3.18 11.55
C LYS A 2 -11.26 4.17 12.23
N PRO A 3 -11.20 5.45 11.81
CA PRO A 3 -10.42 6.43 12.54
C PRO A 3 -11.00 6.59 13.95
N PRO A 4 -10.15 6.72 14.99
CA PRO A 4 -10.63 6.96 16.35
C PRO A 4 -11.47 8.23 16.40
N GLU A 5 -12.56 8.21 17.15
CA GLU A 5 -13.52 9.32 17.22
C GLU A 5 -13.28 10.22 18.44
N THR A 6 -12.49 9.76 19.41
CA THR A 6 -12.18 10.47 20.64
C THR A 6 -10.68 10.46 20.95
N ILE A 7 -10.26 11.45 21.74
CA ILE A 7 -8.87 11.61 22.17
C ILE A 7 -8.45 10.43 23.07
N GLU A 8 -9.37 9.90 23.87
CA GLU A 8 -9.16 8.76 24.75
C GLU A 8 -8.85 7.48 23.95
N GLU A 9 -9.52 7.28 22.81
CA GLU A 9 -9.25 6.16 21.90
C GLU A 9 -7.90 6.30 21.21
N GLU A 10 -7.55 7.51 20.75
CA GLU A 10 -6.21 7.79 20.19
C GLU A 10 -5.11 7.53 21.22
N LEU A 11 -5.28 8.00 22.45
CA LEU A 11 -4.35 7.80 23.55
C LEU A 11 -4.16 6.32 23.90
N ALA A 12 -5.25 5.54 23.92
CA ALA A 12 -5.18 4.10 24.16
C ALA A 12 -4.38 3.37 23.07
N ILE A 13 -4.59 3.73 21.80
CA ILE A 13 -3.84 3.14 20.68
C ILE A 13 -2.35 3.50 20.77
N ILE A 14 -2.04 4.74 21.16
CA ILE A 14 -0.66 5.19 21.35
C ILE A 14 -0.01 4.48 22.54
N SER A 15 -0.72 4.31 23.67
CA SER A 15 -0.19 3.58 24.83
C SER A 15 0.07 2.12 24.50
N ASP A 16 -0.84 1.47 23.78
CA ASP A 16 -0.69 0.09 23.34
C ASP A 16 0.52 -0.07 22.41
N ALA A 17 0.73 0.89 21.51
CA ALA A 17 1.90 0.92 20.64
C ALA A 17 3.21 1.07 21.43
N ILE A 18 3.25 1.97 22.42
CA ILE A 18 4.41 2.17 23.30
C ILE A 18 4.70 0.91 24.13
N GLU A 19 3.68 0.25 24.68
CA GLU A 19 3.82 -1.00 25.43
C GLU A 19 4.31 -2.15 24.54
N ALA A 20 3.89 -2.18 23.27
CA ALA A 20 4.41 -3.09 22.26
C ALA A 20 5.84 -2.75 21.80
N GLY A 21 6.45 -1.67 22.30
CA GLY A 21 7.78 -1.21 21.93
C GLY A 21 7.85 -0.61 20.52
N ILE A 22 6.71 -0.21 19.95
CA ILE A 22 6.58 0.43 18.64
C ILE A 22 6.54 1.94 18.85
N ASP A 23 7.37 2.69 18.13
CA ASP A 23 7.35 4.16 18.18
C ASP A 23 6.06 4.69 17.51
N PRO A 24 5.12 5.29 18.27
CA PRO A 24 3.85 5.77 17.74
C PRO A 24 4.00 6.98 16.81
N PHE A 25 5.18 7.60 16.77
CA PHE A 25 5.50 8.72 15.90
C PHE A 25 6.47 8.33 14.77
N THR A 26 6.54 7.03 14.44
CA THR A 26 7.30 6.56 13.29
C THR A 26 6.79 7.29 12.03
N PRO A 27 7.67 7.98 11.27
CA PRO A 27 7.25 8.61 10.02
C PRO A 27 6.72 7.53 9.06
N LEU A 28 5.65 7.84 8.33
CA LEU A 28 5.11 6.95 7.29
C LEU A 28 6.26 6.49 6.40
N ASN A 29 6.45 5.17 6.30
CA ASN A 29 7.52 4.56 5.52
C ASN A 29 7.55 5.21 4.13
N GLU A 30 8.71 5.71 3.74
CA GLU A 30 8.88 6.31 2.42
C GLU A 30 8.36 5.34 1.36
N PRO A 31 7.64 5.84 0.34
CA PRO A 31 7.02 4.99 -0.64
C PRO A 31 8.09 4.12 -1.30
N SER A 32 7.99 2.80 -1.08
CA SER A 32 9.02 1.85 -1.47
C SER A 32 9.33 1.97 -2.96
N ARG A 33 10.61 2.24 -3.28
CA ARG A 33 11.09 2.28 -4.68
C ARG A 33 10.78 0.98 -5.41
N VAL A 34 10.86 -0.15 -4.69
CA VAL A 34 10.51 -1.48 -5.21
C VAL A 34 9.02 -1.58 -5.52
N GLY A 35 8.16 -1.05 -4.64
CA GLY A 35 6.71 -1.02 -4.85
C GLY A 35 6.31 -0.24 -6.11
N LYS A 36 6.97 0.91 -6.35
CA LYS A 36 6.75 1.72 -7.57
C LYS A 36 7.16 0.97 -8.84
N LEU A 37 8.30 0.29 -8.81
CA LEU A 37 8.79 -0.52 -9.94
C LEU A 37 7.88 -1.71 -10.23
N ALA A 38 7.44 -2.43 -9.19
CA ALA A 38 6.51 -3.55 -9.33
C ALA A 38 5.19 -3.12 -9.96
N LEU A 39 4.64 -1.97 -9.55
CA LEU A 39 3.41 -1.42 -10.12
C LEU A 39 3.57 -1.07 -11.61
N GLY A 40 4.69 -0.44 -11.98
CA GLY A 40 4.98 -0.13 -13.38
C GLY A 40 5.07 -1.39 -14.25
N TRP A 41 5.78 -2.41 -13.76
CA TRP A 41 5.93 -3.68 -14.50
C TRP A 41 4.60 -4.42 -14.65
N PHE A 42 3.78 -4.41 -13.61
CA PHE A 42 2.44 -4.99 -13.63
C PHE A 42 1.56 -4.38 -14.73
N LEU A 43 1.55 -3.05 -14.85
CA LEU A 43 0.78 -2.35 -15.88
C LEU A 43 1.27 -2.68 -17.30
N ILE A 44 2.59 -2.80 -17.49
CA ILE A 44 3.17 -3.21 -18.77
C ILE A 44 2.70 -4.62 -19.15
N LEU A 45 2.76 -5.57 -18.21
CA LEU A 45 2.31 -6.95 -18.45
C LEU A 45 0.81 -7.02 -18.78
N LEU A 46 -0.01 -6.23 -18.10
CA LEU A 46 -1.43 -6.13 -18.41
C LEU A 46 -1.68 -5.60 -19.83
N MET A 47 -0.99 -4.52 -20.21
CA MET A 47 -1.08 -3.95 -21.56
C MET A 47 -0.61 -4.95 -22.63
N LEU A 48 0.47 -5.68 -22.37
CA LEU A 48 1.01 -6.68 -23.29
C LEU A 48 0.08 -7.88 -23.43
N SER A 49 -0.49 -8.34 -22.31
CA SER A 49 -1.50 -9.41 -22.29
C SER A 49 -2.74 -9.01 -23.10
N TRP A 50 -3.23 -7.79 -22.91
CA TRP A 50 -4.40 -7.30 -23.62
C TRP A 50 -4.11 -7.08 -25.12
N ALA A 51 -2.98 -6.46 -25.45
CA ALA A 51 -2.55 -6.29 -26.84
C ALA A 51 -2.37 -7.63 -27.57
N SER A 52 -1.86 -8.65 -26.87
CA SER A 52 -1.75 -10.01 -27.41
C SER A 52 -3.13 -10.58 -27.76
N GLN A 53 -4.13 -10.44 -26.89
CA GLN A 53 -5.49 -10.91 -27.19
C GLN A 53 -6.09 -10.23 -28.42
N ILE A 54 -5.90 -8.91 -28.57
CA ILE A 54 -6.35 -8.18 -29.76
C ILE A 54 -5.71 -8.75 -31.02
N LEU A 55 -4.40 -8.97 -31.00
CA LEU A 55 -3.67 -9.49 -32.15
C LEU A 55 -4.16 -10.90 -32.52
N TYR A 56 -4.32 -11.78 -31.53
CA TYR A 56 -4.83 -13.14 -31.72
C TYR A 56 -6.27 -13.20 -32.23
N HIS A 57 -7.12 -12.23 -31.88
CA HIS A 57 -8.49 -12.15 -32.39
C HIS A 57 -8.61 -11.44 -33.75
N SER A 58 -7.55 -10.73 -34.17
CA SER A 58 -7.52 -10.02 -35.46
C SER A 58 -7.02 -10.87 -36.64
N VAL A 59 -6.47 -12.06 -36.37
CA VAL A 59 -6.01 -13.07 -37.34
C VAL A 59 -6.98 -14.23 -37.36
#